data_AF-A0A4R4X1V3-F1
#
_entry.id   AF-A0A4R4X1V3-F1
#
_cell.length_a   1.000
_cell.length_b   1.000
_cell.length_c   1.000
_cell.angle_alpha   90.00
_cell.angle_beta   90.00
_cell.angle_gamma   90.00
#
_symmetry.space_group_name_H-M   'P 1'
#
loop_
_entity.id
_entity.type
_entity.pdbx_description
1 polymer ?
#
loop_
_entity_poly.entity_id
_entity_poly.type
_entity_poly.pdbx_seq_one_letter_code
_entity_poly.pdbx_strand_id
1 'polypeptide(L)'
;MIRMFVGAVTAALAALAGLWLMIAPFALGTQPETGDWTDTTRSEFFTGLGVAVVGLAGAIAFGLAIHADLVARGLLEMKQRVPEPVPVPAPQASSAELATLLAPLVEALREDLNNAPRSSGEHRPNGKGSLVGVEENR
;
A
#
# COMPACT_ATOMS: atom_id res chain seq x y z
N MET A 1 -8.16 -21.25 -18.70
CA MET A 1 -9.39 -20.86 -17.97
C MET A 1 -10.01 -21.99 -17.13
N ILE A 2 -11.03 -22.75 -17.56
CA ILE A 2 -11.88 -23.52 -16.61
C ILE A 2 -11.13 -24.56 -15.76
N ARG A 3 -10.19 -25.29 -16.36
CA ARG A 3 -9.33 -26.26 -15.65
C ARG A 3 -8.41 -25.61 -14.59
N MET A 4 -7.91 -24.40 -14.86
CA MET A 4 -7.06 -23.65 -13.93
C MET A 4 -7.89 -23.05 -12.80
N PHE A 5 -9.11 -22.60 -13.11
CA PHE A 5 -10.06 -22.09 -12.12
C PHE A 5 -10.48 -23.20 -11.14
N VAL A 6 -10.84 -24.38 -11.66
CA VAL A 6 -11.15 -25.55 -10.81
C VAL A 6 -9.93 -25.90 -9.93
N GLY A 7 -8.73 -25.92 -10.50
CA GLY A 7 -7.50 -26.14 -9.73
C GLY A 7 -7.29 -25.11 -8.61
N ALA A 8 -7.51 -23.82 -8.88
CA ALA A 8 -7.42 -22.74 -7.89
C ALA A 8 -8.45 -22.92 -6.76
N VAL A 9 -9.70 -23.23 -7.11
CA VAL A 9 -10.77 -23.45 -6.13
C VAL A 9 -10.47 -24.67 -5.27
N THR A 10 -10.08 -25.80 -5.88
CA THR A 10 -9.73 -27.01 -5.13
C THR A 10 -8.54 -26.78 -4.19
N ALA A 11 -7.51 -26.06 -4.65
CA ALA A 11 -6.35 -25.75 -3.83
C ALA A 11 -6.69 -24.79 -2.67
N ALA A 12 -7.54 -23.78 -2.92
CA ALA A 12 -8.04 -22.88 -1.88
C ALA A 12 -8.88 -23.63 -0.83
N LEU A 13 -9.76 -24.54 -1.25
CA LEU A 13 -10.53 -25.39 -0.34
C LEU A 13 -9.62 -26.31 0.48
N ALA A 14 -8.58 -26.89 -0.13
CA ALA A 14 -7.59 -27.67 0.59
C ALA A 14 -6.83 -26.83 1.63
N ALA A 15 -6.46 -25.58 1.30
CA ALA A 15 -5.81 -24.67 2.23
C ALA A 15 -6.70 -24.35 3.44
N LEU A 16 -7.98 -24.07 3.19
CA LEU A 16 -8.98 -23.82 4.24
C LEU A 16 -9.22 -25.06 5.11
N ALA A 17 -9.31 -26.24 4.50
CA ALA A 17 -9.44 -27.50 5.23
C ALA A 17 -8.21 -27.79 6.11
N GLY A 18 -6.99 -27.53 5.60
CA GLY A 18 -5.76 -27.65 6.39
C GLY A 18 -5.71 -26.67 7.56
N LEU A 19 -6.08 -25.40 7.33
CA LEU A 19 -6.17 -24.40 8.39
C LEU A 19 -7.23 -24.77 9.45
N TRP A 20 -8.37 -25.31 9.01
CA TRP A 20 -9.39 -25.83 9.91
C TRP A 20 -8.86 -26.96 10.78
N LEU A 21 -8.11 -27.93 10.23
CA LEU A 21 -7.49 -29.01 11.01
C LEU A 21 -6.53 -28.49 12.09
N MET A 22 -5.83 -27.38 11.84
CA MET A 22 -4.95 -26.77 12.83
C MET A 22 -5.72 -26.14 14.01
N ILE A 23 -6.90 -25.56 13.73
CA ILE A 23 -7.71 -24.84 14.72
C ILE A 23 -8.69 -25.78 15.44
N ALA A 24 -9.12 -26.85 14.79
CA ALA A 24 -10.10 -27.83 15.27
C ALA A 24 -9.85 -28.32 16.72
N PRO A 25 -8.65 -28.79 17.11
CA PRO A 25 -8.45 -29.31 18.46
C PRO A 25 -8.64 -28.26 19.57
N PHE A 26 -8.46 -26.97 19.24
CA PHE A 26 -8.70 -25.85 20.16
C PHE A 26 -10.17 -25.42 20.15
N ALA A 27 -10.80 -25.37 18.97
CA ALA A 27 -12.20 -24.95 18.83
C ALA A 27 -13.20 -25.97 19.38
N LEU A 28 -12.87 -27.27 19.32
CA LEU A 28 -13.72 -28.36 19.80
C LEU A 28 -13.45 -28.73 21.27
N GLY A 29 -12.48 -28.08 21.92
CA GLY A 29 -12.15 -28.34 23.33
C GLY A 29 -11.61 -29.74 23.62
N THR A 30 -11.08 -30.43 22.59
CA THR A 30 -10.49 -31.75 22.75
C THR A 30 -9.09 -31.68 23.38
N GLN A 31 -8.45 -30.51 23.34
CA GLN A 31 -7.21 -30.20 24.05
C GLN A 31 -7.50 -29.54 25.42
N PRO A 32 -6.90 -30.01 26.53
CA PRO A 32 -7.00 -29.32 27.82
C PRO A 32 -6.28 -27.96 27.78
N GLU A 33 -6.96 -26.89 28.23
CA GLU A 33 -6.45 -25.50 28.19
C GLU A 33 -5.18 -25.26 29.04
N THR A 34 -4.89 -26.16 29.98
CA THR A 34 -3.81 -26.03 30.97
C THR A 34 -2.79 -27.19 30.94
N GLY A 35 -2.86 -28.06 29.94
CA GLY A 35 -1.98 -29.24 29.81
C GLY A 35 -1.03 -29.18 28.59
N ASP A 36 -0.02 -30.06 28.60
CA ASP A 36 0.84 -30.28 27.44
C ASP A 36 0.04 -30.80 26.24
N TRP A 37 0.53 -30.54 25.02
CA TRP A 37 -0.12 -31.03 23.82
C TRP A 37 -0.17 -32.55 23.79
N THR A 38 -1.37 -33.10 23.63
CA THR A 38 -1.53 -34.53 23.40
C THR A 38 -0.89 -34.92 22.06
N ASP A 39 -0.40 -36.16 21.95
CA ASP A 39 0.15 -36.69 20.70
C ASP A 39 -0.86 -36.58 19.54
N THR A 40 -2.15 -36.75 19.85
CA THR A 40 -3.26 -36.55 18.91
C THR A 40 -3.28 -35.14 18.36
N THR A 41 -3.35 -34.11 19.22
CA THR A 41 -3.37 -32.71 18.79
C THR A 41 -2.13 -32.32 18.01
N ARG A 42 -0.96 -32.84 18.40
CA ARG A 42 0.29 -32.61 17.67
C ARG A 42 0.19 -33.17 16.24
N SER A 43 -0.27 -34.41 16.09
CA SER A 43 -0.40 -35.04 14.79
C SER A 43 -1.44 -34.35 13.88
N GLU A 44 -2.58 -33.95 14.44
CA GLU A 44 -3.64 -33.23 13.72
C GLU A 44 -3.17 -31.85 13.27
N PHE A 45 -2.49 -31.11 14.15
CA PHE A 45 -1.96 -29.80 13.84
C PHE A 45 -0.90 -29.84 12.72
N PHE A 46 0.08 -30.74 12.80
CA PHE A 46 1.13 -30.84 11.78
C PHE A 46 0.61 -31.40 10.45
N THR A 47 -0.37 -32.31 10.49
CA THR A 47 -1.04 -32.80 9.27
C THR A 47 -1.83 -31.66 8.63
N GLY A 48 -2.60 -30.90 9.42
CA GLY A 48 -3.32 -29.71 8.98
C GLY A 48 -2.38 -28.67 8.38
N LEU A 49 -1.23 -28.42 9.01
CA LEU A 49 -0.19 -27.54 8.49
C LEU A 49 0.35 -28.01 7.14
N GLY A 50 0.64 -29.30 6.99
CA GLY A 50 1.10 -29.87 5.72
C GLY A 50 0.07 -29.67 4.60
N VAL A 51 -1.19 -29.99 4.87
CA VAL A 51 -2.30 -29.79 3.93
C VAL A 51 -2.49 -28.31 3.59
N ALA A 52 -2.39 -27.43 4.58
CA ALA A 52 -2.51 -25.98 4.39
C ALA A 52 -1.41 -25.43 3.48
N VAL A 53 -0.15 -25.83 3.70
CA VAL A 53 1.00 -25.39 2.90
C VAL A 53 0.87 -25.87 1.45
N VAL A 54 0.50 -27.14 1.23
CA VAL A 54 0.32 -27.69 -0.12
C VAL A 54 -0.85 -27.02 -0.83
N GLY A 55 -1.98 -26.84 -0.14
CA GLY A 55 -3.14 -26.13 -0.68
C GLY A 55 -2.82 -24.69 -1.05
N LEU A 56 -2.10 -23.96 -0.19
CA LEU A 56 -1.70 -22.58 -0.44
C LEU A 56 -0.73 -22.48 -1.63
N ALA A 57 0.27 -23.35 -1.69
CA ALA A 57 1.20 -23.39 -2.81
C ALA A 57 0.48 -23.67 -4.13
N GLY A 58 -0.48 -24.61 -4.13
CA GLY A 58 -1.35 -24.88 -5.28
C GLY A 58 -2.17 -23.65 -5.67
N ALA A 59 -2.80 -22.97 -4.71
CA ALA A 59 -3.62 -21.80 -4.96
C ALA A 59 -2.82 -20.65 -5.58
N ILE A 60 -1.60 -20.41 -5.06
CA ILE A 60 -0.66 -19.42 -5.62
C ILE A 60 -0.27 -19.81 -7.05
N ALA A 61 0.11 -21.07 -7.29
CA ALA A 61 0.52 -21.55 -8.61
C ALA A 61 -0.60 -21.40 -9.65
N PHE A 62 -1.83 -21.82 -9.31
CA PHE A 62 -2.98 -21.65 -10.20
C PHE A 62 -3.37 -20.18 -10.37
N GLY A 63 -3.27 -19.36 -9.33
CA GLY A 63 -3.48 -17.91 -9.42
C GLY A 63 -2.52 -17.22 -10.36
N LEU A 64 -1.22 -17.54 -10.28
CA LEU A 64 -0.20 -17.04 -11.20
C LEU A 64 -0.43 -17.53 -12.64
N ALA A 65 -0.83 -18.80 -12.82
CA ALA A 65 -1.14 -19.34 -14.14
C ALA A 65 -2.36 -18.64 -14.77
N ILE A 66 -3.40 -18.36 -13.97
CA ILE A 66 -4.56 -17.58 -14.40
C ILE A 66 -4.13 -16.15 -14.77
N HIS A 67 -3.35 -15.49 -13.91
CA HIS A 67 -2.85 -14.14 -14.17
C HIS A 67 -2.03 -14.08 -15.48
N ALA A 68 -1.13 -15.04 -15.70
CA ALA A 68 -0.37 -15.15 -16.94
C ALA A 68 -1.27 -15.37 -18.18
N ASP A 69 -2.32 -16.22 -18.07
CA ASP A 69 -3.30 -16.45 -19.14
C ASP A 69 -4.11 -15.16 -19.44
N LEU A 70 -4.48 -14.38 -18.43
CA LEU A 70 -5.17 -13.09 -18.63
C LEU A 70 -4.27 -12.02 -19.27
N VAL A 71 -3.01 -11.93 -18.84
CA VAL A 71 -2.03 -11.03 -19.45
C VAL A 71 -1.78 -11.40 -20.91
N ALA A 72 -1.56 -12.70 -21.20
CA ALA A 72 -1.33 -13.17 -22.56
C ALA A 72 -2.51 -12.90 -23.50
N ARG A 73 -3.73 -12.83 -22.96
CA ARG A 73 -4.95 -12.49 -23.70
C ARG A 73 -5.17 -10.98 -23.86
N GLY A 74 -4.29 -10.14 -23.31
CA GLY A 74 -4.42 -8.68 -23.36
C GLY A 74 -5.58 -8.13 -22.52
N LEU A 75 -6.14 -8.93 -21.61
CA LEU A 75 -7.21 -8.52 -20.71
C LEU A 75 -6.68 -7.80 -19.47
N LEU A 76 -5.38 -7.95 -19.18
CA LEU A 76 -4.66 -7.22 -18.16
C LEU A 76 -3.55 -6.43 -18.85
N GLU A 77 -3.62 -5.10 -18.77
CA GLU A 77 -2.53 -4.23 -19.19
C GLU A 77 -1.38 -4.44 -18.19
N MET A 78 -0.36 -5.22 -18.57
CA MET A 78 0.89 -5.19 -17.81
C MET A 78 1.39 -3.77 -17.90
N LYS A 79 1.37 -3.02 -16.78
CA LYS A 79 2.15 -1.80 -16.65
C LYS A 79 3.60 -2.21 -16.80
N GLN A 80 4.06 -2.22 -18.05
CA GLN A 80 5.43 -2.47 -18.43
C GLN A 80 6.21 -1.45 -17.62
N ARG A 81 7.02 -1.93 -16.68
CA ARG A 81 8.05 -1.08 -16.08
C ARG A 81 9.02 -0.82 -17.23
N VAL A 82 8.70 0.20 -18.03
CA VAL A 82 9.65 0.82 -18.93
C VAL A 82 10.87 1.09 -18.05
N PRO A 83 12.04 0.52 -18.35
CA PRO A 83 13.27 0.90 -17.68
C PRO A 83 13.33 2.40 -17.80
N GLU A 84 13.19 3.10 -16.68
CA GLU A 84 13.34 4.54 -16.64
C GLU A 84 14.69 4.84 -17.30
N PRO A 85 14.73 5.68 -18.35
CA PRO A 85 15.99 6.07 -18.96
C PRO A 85 16.89 6.52 -17.82
N VAL A 86 18.08 5.91 -17.70
CA VAL A 86 19.08 6.30 -16.70
C VAL A 86 19.08 7.83 -16.67
N PRO A 87 18.75 8.48 -15.54
CA PRO A 87 18.63 9.93 -15.53
C PRO A 87 19.97 10.48 -16.01
N VAL A 88 19.97 11.16 -17.16
CA VAL A 88 21.05 12.08 -17.47
C VAL A 88 21.07 13.00 -16.25
N PRO A 89 22.20 13.11 -15.51
CA PRO A 89 22.24 13.95 -14.33
C PRO A 89 21.74 15.33 -14.76
N ALA A 90 20.61 15.76 -14.18
CA ALA A 90 20.11 17.11 -14.37
C ALA A 90 21.27 18.07 -14.09
N PRO A 91 21.44 19.17 -14.86
CA PRO A 91 22.41 20.19 -14.53
C PRO A 91 22.21 20.56 -13.05
N GLN A 92 23.15 20.15 -12.20
CA GLN A 92 23.09 20.44 -10.79
C GLN A 92 23.30 21.94 -10.70
N ALA A 93 22.22 22.69 -10.43
CA ALA A 93 22.31 24.13 -10.24
C ALA A 93 23.38 24.37 -9.18
N SER A 94 24.47 25.02 -9.59
CA SER A 94 25.61 25.20 -8.70
C SER A 94 25.16 26.11 -7.55
N SER A 95 25.77 25.97 -6.37
CA SER A 95 25.44 26.81 -5.22
C SER A 95 25.52 28.32 -5.54
N ALA A 96 26.30 28.70 -6.56
CA ALA A 96 26.38 30.06 -7.08
C ALA A 96 25.11 30.52 -7.84
N GLU A 97 24.46 29.64 -8.60
CA GLU A 97 23.19 29.95 -9.28
C GLU A 97 22.04 30.09 -8.28
N LEU A 98 22.03 29.24 -7.25
CA LEU A 98 21.06 29.33 -6.16
C LEU A 98 21.23 30.63 -5.34
N ALA A 99 22.48 31.02 -5.06
CA ALA A 99 22.77 32.31 -4.43
C ALA A 99 22.32 33.50 -5.30
N THR A 100 22.47 33.39 -6.62
CA THR A 100 22.00 34.41 -7.57
C THR A 100 20.47 34.53 -7.58
N LEU A 101 19.75 33.40 -7.48
CA LEU A 101 18.28 33.38 -7.41
C LEU A 101 17.73 33.91 -6.08
N LEU A 102 18.47 33.74 -4.98
CA LEU A 102 18.06 34.16 -3.64
C LEU A 102 18.38 35.63 -3.33
N ALA A 103 19.36 36.23 -4.01
CA ALA A 103 19.75 37.63 -3.82
C ALA A 103 18.59 38.64 -3.85
N PRO A 104 17.65 38.62 -4.83
CA PRO A 104 16.53 39.57 -4.85
C PRO A 104 15.53 39.37 -3.70
N LEU A 105 15.36 38.13 -3.21
CA LEU A 105 14.48 37.85 -2.08
C LEU A 105 15.07 38.35 -0.75
N VAL A 106 16.39 38.22 -0.58
CA VAL A 106 17.10 38.73 0.60
C VAL A 106 17.10 40.25 0.63
N GLU A 107 17.27 40.91 -0.53
CA GLU A 107 17.21 42.36 -0.61
C GLU A 107 15.80 42.89 -0.31
N ALA A 108 14.76 42.23 -0.84
CA ALA A 108 13.38 42.57 -0.53
C ALA A 108 13.06 42.41 0.97
N LEU A 109 13.56 41.35 1.61
CA LEU A 109 13.38 41.15 3.06
C LEU A 109 14.15 42.19 3.88
N ARG A 110 15.33 42.60 3.43
CA ARG A 110 16.13 43.64 4.10
C ARG A 110 15.44 45.00 4.01
N GLU A 111 14.87 45.32 2.86
CA GLU A 111 14.09 46.54 2.65
C GLU A 111 12.83 46.56 3.52
N ASP A 112 12.13 45.42 3.65
CA ASP A 112 10.94 45.30 4.51
C ASP A 112 11.28 45.52 5.99
N LEU A 113 12.39 44.94 6.47
CA LEU A 113 12.87 45.14 7.84
C LEU A 113 13.37 46.57 8.11
N ASN A 114 13.92 47.24 7.11
CA ASN A 114 14.35 48.64 7.23
C ASN A 114 13.18 49.63 7.14
N ASN A 115 12.14 49.31 6.36
CA ASN A 115 10.92 50.10 6.25
C ASN A 115 9.94 49.88 7.39
N ALA A 116 10.13 48.84 8.22
CA ALA A 116 9.31 48.60 9.40
C ALA A 116 9.43 49.78 10.40
N PRO A 117 8.40 50.64 10.53
CA PRO A 117 8.43 51.75 11.46
C PRO A 117 8.33 51.19 12.88
N ARG A 118 9.21 51.64 13.78
CA ARG A 118 9.16 51.30 15.20
C ARG A 118 7.74 51.51 15.71
N SER A 119 7.14 50.42 16.20
CA SER A 119 5.78 50.33 16.73
C SER A 119 5.33 51.60 17.46
N SER A 120 4.33 52.28 16.90
CA SER A 120 3.50 53.20 17.66
C SER A 120 2.07 53.13 17.14
N GLY A 121 1.23 52.41 17.88
CA GLY A 121 -0.17 52.74 18.02
C GLY A 121 -1.12 52.27 16.92
N GLU A 122 -2.13 51.55 17.41
CA GLU A 122 -3.54 51.88 17.14
C GLU A 122 -4.33 51.10 16.05
N HIS A 123 -5.27 50.30 16.57
CA HIS A 123 -6.63 50.00 16.07
C HIS A 123 -6.87 48.81 15.09
N ARG A 124 -7.38 47.71 15.71
CA ARG A 124 -8.41 46.74 15.22
C ARG A 124 -9.60 47.42 14.46
N PRO A 125 -10.60 46.72 13.84
CA PRO A 125 -10.90 45.25 13.75
C PRO A 125 -11.49 44.72 12.39
N ASN A 126 -11.45 43.38 12.24
CA ASN A 126 -12.49 42.45 11.75
C ASN A 126 -13.47 42.84 10.60
N GLY A 127 -13.44 42.09 9.48
CA GLY A 127 -14.49 42.08 8.45
C GLY A 127 -14.65 40.71 7.77
N LYS A 128 -15.77 40.04 8.05
CA LYS A 128 -16.27 38.79 7.44
C LYS A 128 -16.78 38.98 5.99
N GLY A 129 -16.79 37.89 5.22
CA GLY A 129 -17.61 37.67 4.00
C GLY A 129 -16.75 37.44 2.76
N SER A 130 -17.00 36.51 1.85
CA SER A 130 -18.21 35.76 1.50
C SER A 130 -17.81 34.49 0.74
N LEU A 131 -18.50 33.38 1.00
CA LEU A 131 -18.52 32.16 0.20
C LEU A 131 -19.05 32.50 -1.21
N VAL A 132 -18.34 32.08 -2.26
CA VAL A 132 -18.78 32.17 -3.66
C VAL A 132 -19.42 30.85 -4.06
N GLY A 133 -20.67 30.95 -4.52
CA GLY A 133 -21.58 29.85 -4.78
C GLY A 133 -21.33 29.10 -6.08
N VAL A 134 -21.86 27.88 -6.06
CA VAL A 134 -22.08 26.94 -7.15
C VAL A 134 -23.04 27.56 -8.17
N GLU A 135 -22.57 27.73 -9.42
CA GLU A 135 -23.44 27.99 -10.58
C GLU A 135 -23.78 26.66 -11.26
N GLU A 136 -25.06 26.29 -11.17
CA GLU A 136 -25.71 25.19 -11.89
C GLU A 136 -26.57 25.83 -13.00
N ASN A 137 -26.22 25.60 -14.27
CA ASN A 137 -27.02 25.90 -15.46
C ASN A 137 -26.39 25.05 -16.58
N ARG A 138 -27.06 24.17 -17.32
CA ARG A 138 -28.44 24.16 -17.80
C ARG A 138 -28.74 22.77 -18.38
#